data_AF-A0AAU8F112-F1
#
_entry.id   AF-A0AAU8F112-F1
#
_cell.length_a   1.000
_cell.length_b   1.000
_cell.length_c   1.000
_cell.angle_alpha   90.00
_cell.angle_beta   90.00
_cell.angle_gamma   90.00
#
_symmetry.space_group_name_H-M   'P 1'
#
loop_
_entity.id
_entity.type
_entity.pdbx_description
1 polymer ?
#
loop_
_entity_poly.entity_id
_entity_poly.type
_entity_poly.pdbx_seq_one_letter_code
_entity_poly.pdbx_strand_id
1 'polypeptide(L)'
;MQDGKTVEEALEDHKFECDRSTFDEVLPLINGLNIYIERIPSYPYKSYDRDGDYEETMYLYDYQDVLKLFKELDPFTYFVTMVYKAKNMEEYEIWSGIALRVKKVLRQLNIKIPNYGNRVFVAMSFNDELKGLRKQLCKVIETNGFKPIIIDSKEHNNQIVPEIFYEIERAEFVIADLTHHKAGYAKGIGKQVIFTCKKDEFEKRHFDVAQTQSFGNPSMN
;
A
#
# COMPACT_ATOMS: atom_id res chain seq x y z
N MET A 1 34.09 -7.28 5.29
CA MET A 1 33.40 -8.59 5.37
C MET A 1 31.96 -8.28 5.76
N GLN A 2 31.03 -8.34 4.81
CA GLN A 2 29.61 -8.13 5.07
C GLN A 2 29.03 -9.46 5.58
N ASP A 3 28.39 -9.37 6.74
CA ASP A 3 27.78 -10.48 7.48
C ASP A 3 26.71 -11.16 6.61
N GLY A 4 27.02 -12.37 6.16
CA GLY A 4 26.18 -13.17 5.28
C GLY A 4 25.14 -13.94 6.08
N LYS A 5 24.15 -13.23 6.65
CA LYS A 5 22.93 -13.90 7.11
C LYS A 5 22.17 -14.43 5.90
N THR A 6 21.78 -15.69 5.97
CA THR A 6 20.86 -16.31 5.03
C THR A 6 19.51 -15.58 5.04
N VAL A 7 18.73 -15.70 3.97
CA VAL A 7 17.41 -15.06 3.88
C VAL A 7 16.50 -15.56 5.01
N GLU A 8 16.64 -16.83 5.36
CA GLU A 8 15.97 -17.52 6.45
C GLU A 8 16.34 -16.91 7.80
N GLU A 9 17.64 -16.74 8.09
CA GLU A 9 18.12 -16.11 9.34
C GLU A 9 17.67 -14.65 9.46
N ALA A 10 17.58 -13.91 8.35
CA ALA A 10 17.07 -12.54 8.33
C ALA A 10 15.57 -12.44 8.63
N LEU A 11 14.81 -13.53 8.43
CA LEU A 11 13.38 -13.62 8.72
C LEU A 11 13.10 -14.12 10.15
N GLU A 12 14.01 -14.88 10.77
CA GLU A 12 13.82 -15.50 12.10
C GLU A 12 14.18 -14.61 13.30
N ASP A 13 15.09 -13.64 13.15
CA ASP A 13 15.44 -12.72 14.25
C ASP A 13 14.26 -11.74 14.54
N HIS A 14 13.43 -12.05 15.55
CA HIS A 14 12.90 -11.14 16.60
C HIS A 14 11.54 -11.58 17.21
N LYS A 15 11.41 -11.35 18.53
CA LYS A 15 10.20 -11.48 19.36
C LYS A 15 9.21 -10.31 19.13
N PHE A 16 7.91 -10.59 19.11
CA PHE A 16 6.82 -9.62 19.03
C PHE A 16 6.00 -9.59 20.34
N GLU A 17 5.32 -8.48 20.61
CA GLU A 17 4.59 -8.18 21.86
C GLU A 17 3.16 -8.74 21.93
N CYS A 18 2.65 -9.37 20.84
CA CYS A 18 1.32 -10.00 20.82
C CYS A 18 1.41 -11.43 20.29
N ASP A 19 0.91 -12.39 21.09
CA ASP A 19 1.05 -13.82 20.85
C ASP A 19 -0.13 -14.45 20.08
N ARG A 20 -1.21 -13.69 19.81
CA ARG A 20 -2.48 -14.27 19.30
C ARG A 20 -3.04 -13.49 18.12
N SER A 21 -3.19 -14.17 16.99
CA SER A 21 -3.89 -13.67 15.80
C SER A 21 -5.37 -14.03 15.80
N THR A 22 -6.20 -13.10 15.37
CA THR A 22 -7.63 -13.30 15.13
C THR A 22 -7.89 -14.16 13.89
N PHE A 23 -9.08 -14.74 13.77
CA PHE A 23 -9.49 -15.45 12.55
C PHE A 23 -9.37 -14.56 11.31
N ASP A 24 -9.72 -13.27 11.38
CA ASP A 24 -9.65 -12.32 10.26
C ASP A 24 -8.21 -12.03 9.81
N GLU A 25 -7.23 -12.17 10.70
CA GLU A 25 -5.80 -12.08 10.39
C GLU A 25 -5.25 -13.33 9.70
N VAL A 26 -5.81 -14.50 10.02
CA VAL A 26 -5.34 -15.80 9.50
C VAL A 26 -6.10 -16.22 8.25
N LEU A 27 -7.37 -15.83 8.11
CA LEU A 27 -8.25 -16.22 7.00
C LEU A 27 -7.70 -15.84 5.61
N PRO A 28 -7.17 -14.62 5.38
CA PRO A 28 -6.62 -14.31 4.05
C PRO A 28 -5.36 -15.12 3.74
N LEU A 29 -4.60 -15.55 4.75
CA LEU A 29 -3.45 -16.45 4.59
C LEU A 29 -3.91 -17.84 4.15
N ILE A 30 -4.92 -18.37 4.82
CA ILE A 30 -5.49 -19.70 4.56
C ILE A 30 -6.11 -19.76 3.16
N ASN A 31 -6.96 -18.78 2.83
CA ASN A 31 -7.67 -18.72 1.55
C ASN A 31 -6.73 -18.38 0.39
N GLY A 32 -5.76 -17.49 0.60
CA GLY A 32 -4.79 -17.11 -0.44
C GLY A 32 -3.79 -18.20 -0.80
N LEU A 33 -3.54 -19.15 0.12
CA LEU A 33 -2.51 -20.18 -0.01
C LEU A 33 -3.06 -21.60 -0.12
N ASN A 34 -4.39 -21.75 -0.12
CA ASN A 34 -5.09 -23.04 -0.14
C ASN A 34 -4.58 -24.00 0.96
N ILE A 35 -4.22 -23.43 2.12
CA ILE A 35 -3.80 -24.18 3.30
C ILE A 35 -5.07 -24.59 4.05
N TYR A 36 -5.21 -25.88 4.39
CA TYR A 36 -6.34 -26.33 5.20
C TYR A 36 -6.23 -25.78 6.63
N ILE A 37 -7.20 -24.93 7.02
CA ILE A 37 -7.29 -24.28 8.34
C ILE A 37 -7.23 -25.27 9.50
N GLU A 38 -7.67 -26.50 9.26
CA GLU A 38 -7.68 -27.62 10.22
C GLU A 38 -6.29 -28.02 10.70
N ARG A 39 -5.23 -27.59 10.00
CA ARG A 39 -3.83 -27.82 10.40
C ARG A 39 -3.35 -26.87 11.50
N ILE A 40 -4.10 -25.80 11.80
CA ILE A 40 -3.71 -24.79 12.79
C ILE A 40 -4.67 -24.91 13.97
N PRO A 41 -4.18 -25.20 15.19
CA PRO A 41 -5.03 -25.23 16.37
C PRO A 41 -5.65 -23.84 16.60
N SER A 42 -6.94 -23.84 16.91
CA SER A 42 -7.66 -22.64 17.33
C SER A 42 -8.04 -22.74 18.80
N TYR A 43 -7.93 -21.63 19.51
CA TYR A 43 -8.17 -21.54 20.95
C TYR A 43 -9.42 -20.69 21.21
N PRO A 44 -10.39 -21.18 21.99
CA PRO A 44 -11.58 -20.41 22.30
C PRO A 44 -11.23 -19.23 23.22
N TYR A 45 -11.77 -18.07 22.91
CA TYR A 45 -11.64 -16.83 23.67
C TYR A 45 -13.02 -16.22 23.87
N LYS A 46 -13.34 -15.90 25.12
CA LYS A 46 -14.62 -15.29 25.48
C LYS A 46 -14.48 -13.77 25.41
N SER A 47 -15.25 -13.17 24.51
CA SER A 47 -15.46 -11.74 24.35
C SER A 47 -16.74 -11.36 25.09
N TYR A 48 -16.71 -10.22 25.77
CA TYR A 48 -17.87 -9.62 26.42
C TYR A 48 -18.12 -8.27 25.79
N ASP A 49 -19.38 -7.95 25.52
CA ASP A 49 -19.74 -6.60 25.12
C ASP A 49 -19.47 -5.58 26.25
N ARG A 50 -19.54 -4.29 25.93
CA ARG A 50 -19.17 -3.21 26.86
C ARG A 50 -19.98 -3.22 28.16
N ASP A 51 -21.18 -3.77 28.10
CA ASP A 51 -22.12 -3.85 29.22
C ASP A 51 -22.05 -5.22 29.96
N GLY A 52 -21.35 -6.21 29.40
CA GLY A 52 -21.14 -7.53 29.99
C GLY A 52 -22.33 -8.49 29.85
N ASP A 53 -23.33 -8.12 29.06
CA ASP A 53 -24.62 -8.80 28.93
C ASP A 53 -24.59 -9.90 27.85
N TYR A 54 -23.66 -9.82 26.90
CA TYR A 54 -23.49 -10.79 25.83
C TYR A 54 -22.09 -11.41 25.84
N GLU A 55 -22.05 -12.75 25.91
CA GLU A 55 -20.84 -13.54 25.79
C GLU A 55 -20.73 -14.11 24.35
N GLU A 56 -19.69 -13.73 23.63
CA GLU A 56 -19.35 -14.30 22.33
C GLU A 56 -18.08 -15.14 22.46
N THR A 57 -18.12 -16.38 21.97
CA THR A 57 -16.91 -17.21 21.86
C THR A 57 -16.29 -17.00 20.49
N MET A 58 -15.17 -16.29 20.45
CA MET A 58 -14.30 -16.18 19.28
C MET A 58 -13.23 -17.26 19.32
N TYR A 59 -12.78 -17.70 18.15
CA TYR A 59 -11.63 -18.62 18.04
C TYR A 59 -10.41 -17.83 17.57
N LEU A 60 -9.34 -17.88 18.36
CA LEU A 60 -8.06 -17.23 18.07
C LEU A 60 -7.01 -18.27 17.67
N TYR A 61 -6.03 -17.85 16.89
CA TYR A 61 -4.91 -18.69 16.45
C TYR A 61 -3.63 -18.16 17.09
N ASP A 62 -2.83 -19.06 17.65
CA ASP A 62 -1.52 -18.68 18.17
C ASP A 62 -0.58 -18.38 17.00
N TYR A 63 0.09 -17.23 17.06
CA TYR A 63 1.00 -16.79 16.02
C TYR A 63 2.14 -17.81 15.79
N GLN A 64 2.63 -18.45 16.85
CA GLN A 64 3.71 -19.43 16.78
C GLN A 64 3.27 -20.70 16.06
N ASP A 65 2.02 -21.12 16.25
CA ASP A 65 1.45 -22.28 15.56
C ASP A 65 1.36 -22.04 14.04
N VAL A 66 0.94 -20.82 13.66
CA VAL A 66 0.92 -20.41 12.25
C VAL A 66 2.34 -20.34 11.66
N LEU A 67 3.32 -19.82 12.41
CA LEU A 67 4.72 -19.80 11.97
C LEU A 67 5.31 -21.20 11.79
N LYS A 68 5.01 -22.12 12.70
CA LYS A 68 5.47 -23.50 12.63
C LYS A 68 5.01 -24.15 11.33
N LEU A 69 3.76 -23.93 10.94
CA LEU A 69 3.25 -24.38 9.66
C LEU A 69 4.03 -23.81 8.48
N PHE A 70 4.38 -22.52 8.51
CA PHE A 70 5.18 -21.92 7.44
C PHE A 70 6.57 -22.55 7.32
N LYS A 71 7.20 -22.93 8.43
CA LYS A 71 8.50 -23.62 8.43
C LYS A 71 8.44 -25.02 7.83
N GLU A 72 7.27 -25.63 7.80
CA GLU A 72 7.04 -26.96 7.19
C GLU A 72 6.71 -26.87 5.70
N LEU A 73 6.49 -25.67 5.14
CA LEU A 73 6.23 -25.48 3.72
C LEU A 73 7.49 -25.80 2.91
N ASP A 74 7.31 -26.34 1.72
CA ASP A 74 8.40 -26.45 0.76
C ASP A 74 8.89 -25.05 0.35
N PRO A 75 10.16 -24.91 -0.10
CA PRO A 75 10.75 -23.59 -0.37
C PRO A 75 9.97 -22.73 -1.36
N PHE A 76 9.31 -23.34 -2.36
CA PHE A 76 8.53 -22.60 -3.36
C PHE A 76 7.25 -22.05 -2.74
N THR A 77 6.50 -22.90 -2.04
CA THR A 77 5.26 -22.49 -1.35
C THR A 77 5.55 -21.46 -0.26
N TYR A 78 6.65 -21.63 0.49
CA TYR A 78 7.11 -20.65 1.48
C TYR A 78 7.39 -19.28 0.83
N PHE A 79 8.13 -19.26 -0.28
CA PHE A 79 8.42 -18.01 -0.99
C PHE A 79 7.15 -17.30 -1.49
N VAL A 80 6.23 -18.04 -2.13
CA VAL A 80 4.93 -17.50 -2.58
C VAL A 80 4.14 -16.93 -1.40
N THR A 81 4.14 -17.64 -0.26
CA THR A 81 3.50 -17.21 0.99
C THR A 81 4.08 -15.90 1.49
N MET A 82 5.40 -15.77 1.54
CA MET A 82 6.06 -14.53 1.97
C MET A 82 5.72 -13.36 1.05
N VAL A 83 5.72 -13.56 -0.28
CA VAL A 83 5.35 -12.53 -1.26
C VAL A 83 3.88 -12.11 -1.09
N TYR A 84 2.96 -13.06 -0.89
CA TYR A 84 1.55 -12.77 -0.63
C TYR A 84 1.38 -11.91 0.63
N LYS A 85 2.06 -12.26 1.72
CA LYS A 85 2.05 -11.49 2.97
C LYS A 85 2.57 -10.08 2.77
N ALA A 86 3.70 -9.93 2.07
CA ALA A 86 4.24 -8.61 1.74
C ALA A 86 3.22 -7.70 1.00
N LYS A 87 2.32 -8.25 0.19
CA LYS A 87 1.31 -7.45 -0.52
C LYS A 87 0.09 -7.08 0.32
N ASN A 88 -0.36 -7.98 1.20
CA ASN A 88 -1.69 -7.87 1.80
C ASN A 88 -1.67 -7.62 3.31
N MET A 89 -0.54 -7.85 3.99
CA MET A 89 -0.47 -7.88 5.46
C MET A 89 0.17 -6.62 6.08
N GLU A 90 0.32 -5.56 5.29
CA GLU A 90 0.74 -4.19 5.68
C GLU A 90 0.16 -3.70 7.00
N GLU A 91 -1.15 -3.72 7.03
CA GLU A 91 -1.98 -3.00 8.00
C GLU A 91 -2.37 -3.87 9.20
N TYR A 92 -1.97 -5.15 9.19
CA TYR A 92 -2.27 -6.09 10.25
C TYR A 92 -1.18 -6.04 11.31
N GLU A 93 -1.54 -5.65 12.53
CA GLU A 93 -0.60 -5.37 13.63
C GLU A 93 0.44 -6.49 13.81
N ILE A 94 -0.04 -7.73 13.90
CA ILE A 94 0.81 -8.91 14.15
C ILE A 94 1.67 -9.27 12.94
N TRP A 95 1.15 -9.10 11.72
CA TRP A 95 1.78 -9.59 10.50
C TRP A 95 2.61 -8.55 9.74
N SER A 96 2.41 -7.27 10.04
CA SER A 96 3.08 -6.12 9.44
C SER A 96 4.61 -6.28 9.49
N GLY A 97 5.14 -6.77 10.61
CA GLY A 97 6.57 -7.01 10.79
C GLY A 97 7.15 -8.01 9.79
N ILE A 98 6.44 -9.11 9.49
CA ILE A 98 6.88 -10.07 8.47
C ILE A 98 6.79 -9.43 7.08
N ALA A 99 5.66 -8.78 6.79
CA ALA A 99 5.44 -8.15 5.49
C ALA A 99 6.54 -7.12 5.15
N LEU A 100 6.89 -6.24 6.09
CA LEU A 100 7.93 -5.23 5.93
C LEU A 100 9.32 -5.85 5.75
N ARG A 101 9.65 -6.93 6.47
CA ARG A 101 10.91 -7.66 6.31
C ARG A 101 11.02 -8.31 4.95
N VAL A 102 9.97 -8.99 4.49
CA VAL A 102 9.94 -9.57 3.13
C VAL A 102 10.15 -8.48 2.08
N LYS A 103 9.49 -7.32 2.19
CA LYS A 103 9.73 -6.19 1.28
C LYS A 103 11.18 -5.71 1.30
N LYS A 104 11.82 -5.68 2.48
CA LYS A 104 13.25 -5.31 2.62
C LYS A 104 14.15 -6.30 1.87
N VAL A 105 13.93 -7.61 2.05
CA VAL A 105 14.68 -8.66 1.35
C VAL A 105 14.49 -8.54 -0.16
N LEU A 106 13.25 -8.40 -0.63
CA LEU A 106 12.95 -8.26 -2.06
C LEU A 106 13.63 -7.03 -2.66
N ARG A 107 13.67 -5.90 -1.94
CA ARG A 107 14.42 -4.70 -2.36
C ARG A 107 15.92 -4.97 -2.47
N GLN A 108 16.52 -5.69 -1.53
CA GLN A 108 17.95 -6.06 -1.56
C GLN A 108 18.28 -6.95 -2.77
N LEU A 109 17.36 -7.86 -3.12
CA LEU A 109 17.48 -8.73 -4.29
C LEU A 109 17.10 -8.03 -5.61
N ASN A 110 16.73 -6.74 -5.57
CA ASN A 110 16.19 -5.99 -6.71
C ASN A 110 14.96 -6.66 -7.35
N ILE A 111 14.20 -7.41 -6.57
CA ILE A 111 12.94 -8.03 -6.98
C ILE A 111 11.83 -7.03 -6.66
N LYS A 112 11.16 -6.52 -7.69
CA LYS A 112 9.95 -5.72 -7.53
C LYS A 112 8.76 -6.65 -7.55
N ILE A 113 7.92 -6.62 -6.52
CA ILE A 113 6.58 -7.19 -6.64
C ILE A 113 5.78 -6.20 -7.48
N PRO A 114 5.37 -6.55 -8.70
CA PRO A 114 4.64 -5.61 -9.52
C PRO A 114 3.25 -5.36 -8.92
N ASN A 115 2.86 -4.09 -8.85
CA ASN A 115 1.49 -3.67 -8.57
C ASN A 115 0.64 -3.73 -9.86
N TYR A 116 0.73 -4.84 -10.60
CA TYR A 116 -0.04 -5.04 -11.82
C TYR A 116 -1.53 -4.87 -11.53
N GLY A 117 -2.09 -3.76 -12.00
CA GLY A 117 -3.51 -3.42 -11.85
C GLY A 117 -3.77 -2.04 -11.22
N ASN A 118 -2.86 -1.52 -10.39
CA ASN A 118 -3.09 -0.26 -9.69
C ASN A 118 -2.81 0.91 -10.65
N ARG A 119 -3.79 1.82 -10.74
CA ARG A 119 -3.76 2.96 -11.66
C ARG A 119 -3.27 4.20 -10.93
N VAL A 120 -2.56 5.07 -11.63
CA VAL A 120 -2.18 6.40 -11.14
C VAL A 120 -2.77 7.41 -12.11
N PHE A 121 -3.69 8.23 -11.63
CA PHE A 121 -4.26 9.29 -12.44
C PHE A 121 -3.29 10.48 -12.45
N VAL A 122 -2.91 10.95 -13.62
CA VAL A 122 -2.01 12.09 -13.78
C VAL A 122 -2.78 13.25 -14.40
N ALA A 123 -3.14 14.21 -13.55
CA ALA A 123 -3.77 15.46 -13.94
C ALA A 123 -2.70 16.48 -14.29
N MET A 124 -2.44 16.73 -15.57
CA MET A 124 -1.45 17.70 -16.02
C MET A 124 -1.88 18.38 -17.34
N SER A 125 -1.33 19.55 -17.62
CA SER A 125 -1.58 20.25 -18.89
C SER A 125 -1.02 19.48 -20.09
N PHE A 126 -1.74 19.56 -21.21
CA PHE A 126 -1.35 19.00 -22.51
C PHE A 126 -0.45 19.91 -23.34
N ASN A 127 0.01 21.02 -22.77
CA ASN A 127 0.97 21.92 -23.41
C ASN A 127 2.24 21.17 -23.83
N ASP A 128 2.75 21.47 -25.02
CA ASP A 128 3.94 20.81 -25.58
C ASP A 128 5.18 20.94 -24.68
N GLU A 129 5.28 22.01 -23.90
CA GLU A 129 6.35 22.23 -22.92
C GLU A 129 6.43 21.11 -21.87
N LEU A 130 5.28 20.55 -21.45
CA LEU A 130 5.21 19.51 -20.43
C LEU A 130 5.28 18.09 -21.02
N LYS A 131 5.36 17.93 -22.34
CA LYS A 131 5.44 16.62 -22.99
C LYS A 131 6.64 15.80 -22.53
N GLY A 132 7.77 16.47 -22.28
CA GLY A 132 8.96 15.84 -21.71
C GLY A 132 8.73 15.31 -20.30
N LEU A 133 8.16 16.13 -19.42
CA LEU A 133 7.79 15.75 -18.05
C LEU A 133 6.80 14.57 -18.05
N ARG A 134 5.74 14.66 -18.88
CA ARG A 134 4.73 13.60 -19.02
C ARG A 134 5.36 12.26 -19.35
N LYS A 135 6.27 12.22 -20.32
CA LYS A 135 6.98 10.99 -20.72
C LYS A 135 7.80 10.40 -19.56
N GLN A 136 8.48 11.26 -18.80
CA GLN A 136 9.25 10.82 -17.63
C GLN A 136 8.34 10.31 -16.51
N LEU A 137 7.22 10.98 -16.24
CA LEU A 137 6.23 10.54 -15.27
C LEU A 137 5.68 9.16 -15.62
N CYS A 138 5.22 8.95 -16.87
CA CYS A 138 4.75 7.64 -17.31
C CYS A 138 5.82 6.56 -17.08
N LYS A 139 7.06 6.81 -17.49
CA LYS A 139 8.17 5.87 -17.31
C LYS A 139 8.41 5.53 -15.84
N VAL A 140 8.41 6.53 -14.96
CA VAL A 140 8.62 6.33 -13.51
C VAL A 140 7.47 5.54 -12.92
N ILE A 141 6.22 5.86 -13.26
CA ILE A 141 5.02 5.15 -12.80
C ILE A 141 5.08 3.68 -13.23
N GLU A 142 5.32 3.41 -14.51
CA GLU A 142 5.43 2.06 -15.08
C GLU A 142 6.58 1.25 -14.47
N THR A 143 7.75 1.88 -14.27
CA THR A 143 8.93 1.24 -13.66
C THR A 143 8.69 0.87 -12.18
N ASN A 144 7.71 1.50 -11.53
CA ASN A 144 7.24 1.18 -10.19
C ASN A 144 6.01 0.25 -10.18
N GLY A 145 5.62 -0.29 -11.34
CA GLY A 145 4.58 -1.30 -11.46
C GLY A 145 3.16 -0.75 -11.46
N PHE A 146 2.96 0.56 -11.67
CA PHE A 146 1.65 1.18 -11.78
C PHE A 146 1.30 1.48 -13.24
N LYS A 147 0.00 1.61 -13.54
CA LYS A 147 -0.49 2.06 -14.85
C LYS A 147 -0.79 3.57 -14.84
N PRO A 148 -0.05 4.42 -15.58
CA PRO A 148 -0.41 5.84 -15.70
C PRO A 148 -1.68 6.00 -16.52
N ILE A 149 -2.62 6.83 -16.03
CA ILE A 149 -3.83 7.22 -16.72
C ILE A 149 -3.82 8.74 -16.91
N ILE A 150 -3.91 9.17 -18.15
CA ILE A 150 -3.90 10.57 -18.59
C ILE A 150 -5.04 10.71 -19.58
N ILE A 151 -5.96 11.65 -19.33
CA ILE A 151 -7.13 11.89 -20.19
C ILE A 151 -6.91 13.19 -20.97
N ASP A 152 -6.84 13.10 -22.30
CA ASP A 152 -6.71 14.27 -23.19
C ASP A 152 -8.10 14.75 -23.63
N SER A 153 -8.37 16.03 -23.43
CA SER A 153 -9.63 16.65 -23.82
C SER A 153 -9.89 16.63 -25.33
N LYS A 154 -8.86 16.42 -26.18
CA LYS A 154 -9.01 16.38 -27.64
C LYS A 154 -9.64 15.10 -28.19
N GLU A 155 -9.65 14.00 -27.44
CA GLU A 155 -10.13 12.70 -27.92
C GLU A 155 -11.55 12.32 -27.45
N HIS A 156 -12.18 13.10 -26.56
CA HIS A 156 -13.46 12.76 -25.95
C HIS A 156 -14.58 13.76 -26.34
N ASN A 157 -15.65 13.25 -26.95
CA ASN A 157 -16.81 13.98 -27.45
C ASN A 157 -17.68 14.62 -26.33
N ASN A 158 -17.17 15.68 -25.69
CA ASN A 158 -17.89 16.54 -24.73
C ASN A 158 -18.27 15.91 -23.36
N GLN A 159 -17.83 14.69 -23.03
CA GLN A 159 -18.08 14.04 -21.72
C GLN A 159 -16.80 13.62 -20.99
N ILE A 160 -15.80 14.51 -20.94
CA ILE A 160 -14.50 14.25 -20.30
C ILE A 160 -14.63 14.14 -18.77
N VAL A 161 -15.53 14.91 -18.17
CA VAL A 161 -15.63 15.05 -16.71
C VAL A 161 -16.02 13.73 -16.00
N PRO A 162 -17.05 12.98 -16.44
CA PRO A 162 -17.34 11.66 -15.85
C PRO A 162 -16.19 10.67 -15.93
N GLU A 163 -15.46 10.66 -17.05
CA GLU A 163 -14.30 9.77 -17.24
C GLU A 163 -13.14 10.13 -16.32
N ILE A 164 -12.89 11.43 -16.10
CA ILE A 164 -11.93 11.90 -15.10
C ILE A 164 -12.30 11.41 -13.70
N PHE A 165 -13.55 11.60 -13.27
CA PHE A 165 -13.97 11.13 -11.94
C PHE A 165 -13.86 9.61 -11.81
N TYR A 166 -14.28 8.88 -12.84
CA TYR A 166 -14.15 7.43 -12.91
C TYR A 166 -12.70 6.95 -12.74
N GLU A 167 -11.75 7.57 -13.45
CA GLU A 167 -10.34 7.19 -13.37
C GLU A 167 -9.70 7.65 -12.05
N ILE A 168 -10.12 8.77 -11.45
CA ILE A 168 -9.65 9.18 -10.12
C ILE A 168 -10.14 8.21 -9.03
N GLU A 169 -11.41 7.80 -9.07
CA GLU A 169 -11.96 6.85 -8.09
C GLU A 169 -11.21 5.51 -8.10
N ARG A 170 -10.82 5.04 -9.30
CA ARG A 170 -10.06 3.80 -9.50
C ARG A 170 -8.55 3.95 -9.34
N ALA A 171 -8.05 5.17 -9.22
CA ALA A 171 -6.63 5.41 -8.99
C ALA A 171 -6.27 5.10 -7.53
N GLU A 172 -5.05 4.57 -7.35
CA GLU A 172 -4.42 4.42 -6.05
C GLU A 172 -4.15 5.80 -5.44
N PHE A 173 -3.55 6.68 -6.25
CA PHE A 173 -3.26 8.06 -5.93
C PHE A 173 -3.26 8.91 -7.20
N VAL A 174 -3.29 10.22 -7.00
CA VAL A 174 -3.30 11.21 -8.08
C VAL A 174 -1.98 11.95 -8.10
N ILE A 175 -1.40 12.16 -9.28
CA ILE A 175 -0.36 13.17 -9.50
C ILE A 175 -1.01 14.37 -10.17
N ALA A 176 -0.93 15.54 -9.54
CA ALA A 176 -1.47 16.78 -10.08
C ALA A 176 -0.34 17.75 -10.39
N ASP A 177 -0.06 17.98 -11.67
CA ASP A 177 0.83 19.06 -12.10
C ASP A 177 0.05 20.36 -12.18
N LEU A 178 0.47 21.31 -11.36
CA LEU A 178 -0.15 22.62 -11.24
C LEU A 178 0.44 23.61 -12.23
N THR A 179 1.42 23.23 -13.08
CA THR A 179 2.01 24.15 -14.05
C THR A 179 0.91 24.64 -15.00
N HIS A 180 0.77 25.96 -15.09
CA HIS A 180 -0.29 26.71 -15.80
C HIS A 180 -1.72 26.61 -15.23
N HIS A 181 -1.97 25.84 -14.17
CA HIS A 181 -3.29 25.73 -13.54
C HIS A 181 -3.36 26.41 -12.17
N LYS A 182 -4.52 26.98 -11.84
CA LYS A 182 -4.86 27.43 -10.48
C LYS A 182 -5.43 26.23 -9.72
N ALA A 183 -4.87 25.94 -8.54
CA ALA A 183 -5.21 24.77 -7.73
C ALA A 183 -6.71 24.75 -7.39
N GLY A 184 -7.49 23.92 -8.10
CA GLY A 184 -8.93 23.85 -7.91
C GLY A 184 -9.59 22.50 -8.19
N TYR A 185 -8.82 21.45 -8.47
CA TYR A 185 -9.40 20.19 -8.98
C TYR A 185 -9.12 18.95 -8.12
N ALA A 186 -8.17 18.99 -7.19
CA ALA A 186 -7.79 17.80 -6.42
C ALA A 186 -8.37 17.76 -4.99
N LYS A 187 -9.13 18.78 -4.58
CA LYS A 187 -9.70 18.89 -3.24
C LYS A 187 -11.11 18.30 -3.28
N GLY A 188 -11.28 17.05 -2.84
CA GLY A 188 -12.61 16.46 -2.65
C GLY A 188 -12.74 14.94 -2.73
N ILE A 189 -11.75 14.20 -3.25
CA ILE A 189 -11.95 12.79 -3.64
C ILE A 189 -11.35 11.77 -2.64
N GLY A 190 -10.86 12.20 -1.48
CA GLY A 190 -10.34 11.28 -0.45
C GLY A 190 -9.12 10.44 -0.86
N LYS A 191 -8.54 10.71 -2.04
CA LYS A 191 -7.32 10.06 -2.54
C LYS A 191 -6.09 10.84 -2.13
N GLN A 192 -4.96 10.16 -1.95
CA GLN A 192 -3.67 10.81 -1.81
C GLN A 192 -3.33 11.55 -3.10
N VAL A 193 -2.87 12.80 -2.99
CA VAL A 193 -2.48 13.63 -4.13
C VAL A 193 -1.03 14.07 -3.97
N ILE A 194 -0.23 13.79 -4.99
CA ILE A 194 1.14 14.28 -5.13
C ILE A 194 1.11 15.48 -6.06
N PHE A 195 1.43 16.66 -5.53
CA PHE A 195 1.48 17.88 -6.32
C PHE A 195 2.86 18.07 -6.96
N THR A 196 2.86 18.47 -8.23
CA THR A 196 4.05 18.89 -8.97
C THR A 196 3.82 20.27 -9.57
N CYS A 197 4.88 21.04 -9.77
CA CYS A 197 4.79 22.40 -10.31
C CYS A 197 6.15 22.83 -10.83
N LYS A 198 6.19 23.56 -11.95
CA LYS A 198 7.39 24.27 -12.38
C LYS A 198 7.79 25.32 -11.34
N LYS A 199 9.07 25.32 -10.95
CA LYS A 199 9.62 26.19 -9.90
C LYS A 199 9.31 27.68 -10.12
N ASP A 200 9.55 28.18 -11.32
CA ASP A 200 9.36 29.60 -11.66
C ASP A 200 7.89 30.04 -11.62
N GLU A 201 6.96 29.09 -11.70
CA GLU A 201 5.53 29.38 -11.50
C GLU A 201 5.10 29.19 -10.06
N PHE A 202 5.75 28.30 -9.31
CA PHE A 202 5.50 28.13 -7.88
C PHE A 202 5.75 29.45 -7.13
N GLU A 203 6.84 30.14 -7.46
CA GLU A 203 7.21 31.43 -6.86
C GLU A 203 6.24 32.58 -7.22
N LYS A 204 5.53 32.46 -8.35
CA LYS A 204 4.53 33.45 -8.81
C LYS A 204 3.13 33.21 -8.25
N ARG A 205 2.90 32.06 -7.60
CA ARG A 205 1.62 31.73 -6.99
C ARG A 205 1.58 32.29 -5.58
N HIS A 206 0.62 33.17 -5.32
CA HIS A 206 0.11 33.37 -3.96
C HIS A 206 -0.68 32.12 -3.58
N PHE A 207 0.02 31.12 -3.06
CA PHE A 207 -0.65 29.92 -2.59
C PHE A 207 -1.40 30.23 -1.29
N ASP A 208 -2.73 30.22 -1.33
CA ASP A 208 -3.52 29.87 -0.15
C ASP A 208 -3.41 28.35 0.07
N VAL A 209 -2.26 27.88 0.55
CA VAL A 209 -2.17 26.58 1.24
C VAL A 209 -2.60 26.75 2.70
N ALA A 210 -3.67 27.50 2.94
CA ALA A 210 -4.28 27.55 4.26
C ALA A 210 -4.90 26.17 4.52
N GLN A 211 -4.27 25.44 5.42
CA GLN A 211 -4.63 24.11 5.93
C GLN A 211 -4.34 22.94 4.99
N THR A 212 -3.08 22.50 5.01
CA THR A 212 -2.74 21.08 4.86
C THR A 212 -1.87 20.74 6.07
N GLN A 213 -2.22 19.67 6.80
CA GLN A 213 -1.47 19.24 7.98
C GLN A 213 0.00 19.03 7.60
N SER A 214 0.85 19.96 8.00
CA SER A 214 2.28 19.71 8.14
C SER A 214 2.43 18.77 9.34
N PHE A 215 2.98 17.57 9.11
CA PHE A 215 3.57 16.79 10.18
C PHE A 215 4.79 17.57 10.71
N GLY A 216 4.51 18.49 11.63
CA GLY A 216 5.48 19.18 12.47
C GLY A 216 5.43 18.54 13.85
N ASN A 217 6.51 17.87 14.21
CA ASN A 217 6.76 17.31 15.53
C ASN A 217 6.47 18.36 16.63
N PRO A 218 5.58 18.11 17.60
CA PRO A 218 5.41 19.01 18.73
C PRO A 218 6.59 18.79 19.69
N SER A 219 7.66 19.56 19.48
CA SER A 219 8.67 19.72 20.52
C SER A 219 8.03 20.42 21.71
N MET A 220 8.13 19.74 22.84
CA MET A 220 7.74 20.16 24.19
C MET A 220 8.12 21.62 24.49
N ASN A 221 7.19 22.32 25.15
CA ASN A 221 7.46 23.28 26.22
C ASN A 221 6.46 22.98 27.34
#